data_AF-A0A7C2QDU7-F1
#
_entry.id   AF-A0A7C2QDU7-F1
#
_cell.length_a   1.000
_cell.length_b   1.000
_cell.length_c   1.000
_cell.angle_alpha   90.00
_cell.angle_beta   90.00
_cell.angle_gamma   90.00
#
_symmetry.space_group_name_H-M   'P 1'
#
loop_
_entity.id
_entity.type
_entity.pdbx_description
1 polymer ?
#
loop_
_entity_poly.entity_id
_entity_poly.type
_entity_poly.pdbx_seq_one_letter_code
_entity_poly.pdbx_strand_id
1 'polypeptide(L)'
;MATSGPPSPVSVQAGEKLSRIASIMVDHSSRRGGAFGRGGFGAIMGSKNLKGIAVLGTKGVELANPDGLRSYLKEHIKDLRETTGNHTKYGTLQYTGPLYELGAYPLMNFTRTRVDDESLMRNLYAEAMRSHYLAKDVACANCPVACGKFLEAKEGPWRGAKCKVEYETLWSLGPHCGVFDYNAIIAAHQLVDEYGFDGISAGYTVGFAMELYERGIIDKEFT
;
A
#
# COMPACT_ATOMS: atom_id res chain seq x y z
N MET A 1 -4.97 26.06 5.67
CA MET A 1 -4.57 26.40 4.29
C MET A 1 -4.83 25.20 3.40
N ALA A 2 -5.92 25.24 2.62
CA ALA A 2 -6.15 24.28 1.55
C ALA A 2 -5.04 24.50 0.50
N THR A 3 -4.18 23.52 0.32
CA THR A 3 -3.05 23.66 -0.60
C THR A 3 -3.51 23.26 -2.00
N SER A 4 -3.64 24.28 -2.85
CA SER A 4 -3.89 24.23 -4.28
C SER A 4 -2.69 23.64 -5.04
N GLY A 5 -2.47 22.33 -4.88
CA GLY A 5 -1.69 21.56 -5.87
C GLY A 5 -2.60 21.15 -7.03
N PRO A 6 -2.11 21.07 -8.28
CA PRO A 6 -2.88 20.45 -9.34
C PRO A 6 -3.27 19.03 -8.92
N PRO A 7 -4.49 18.55 -9.21
CA PRO A 7 -4.83 17.16 -8.95
C PRO A 7 -3.81 16.27 -9.68
N SER A 8 -3.09 15.43 -8.94
CA SER A 8 -2.30 14.35 -9.55
C SER A 8 -3.22 13.60 -10.53
N PRO A 9 -2.77 13.27 -11.75
CA PRO A 9 -3.58 12.46 -12.65
C PRO A 9 -3.91 11.15 -11.94
N VAL A 10 -5.17 11.00 -11.53
CA VAL A 10 -5.68 9.73 -11.01
C VAL A 10 -5.80 8.82 -12.22
N SER A 11 -4.73 8.08 -12.52
CA SER A 11 -4.80 7.03 -13.51
C SER A 11 -5.61 5.89 -12.89
N VAL A 12 -6.72 5.56 -13.56
CA VAL A 12 -7.73 4.57 -13.15
C VAL A 12 -7.96 3.58 -14.30
N GLN A 13 -6.91 3.29 -15.07
CA GLN A 13 -7.00 2.48 -16.28
C GLN A 13 -7.61 1.11 -15.99
N ALA A 14 -7.29 0.50 -14.85
CA ALA A 14 -7.92 -0.74 -14.40
C ALA A 14 -9.44 -0.62 -14.30
N GLY A 15 -9.94 0.49 -13.75
CA GLY A 15 -11.37 0.80 -13.64
C GLY A 15 -12.02 1.02 -15.01
N GLU A 16 -11.39 1.82 -15.88
CA GLU A 16 -11.86 2.08 -17.26
C GLU A 16 -11.95 0.79 -18.09
N LYS A 17 -11.05 -0.15 -17.85
CA LYS A 17 -11.03 -1.48 -18.49
C LYS A 17 -11.85 -2.53 -17.75
N LEU A 18 -12.63 -2.13 -16.74
CA LEU A 18 -13.53 -2.98 -15.97
C LEU A 18 -12.84 -4.19 -15.32
N SER A 19 -11.58 -4.03 -14.91
CA SER A 19 -10.87 -5.09 -14.19
C SER A 19 -11.57 -5.39 -12.87
N ARG A 20 -11.82 -6.68 -12.59
CA ARG A 20 -12.48 -7.13 -11.35
C ARG A 20 -11.71 -6.77 -10.08
N ILE A 21 -10.42 -6.47 -10.22
CA ILE A 21 -9.51 -6.09 -9.13
C ILE A 21 -9.17 -4.60 -9.18
N ALA A 22 -9.96 -3.78 -9.89
CA ALA A 22 -9.75 -2.35 -9.94
C ALA A 22 -10.12 -1.67 -8.61
N SER A 23 -9.23 -0.79 -8.15
CA SER A 23 -9.36 0.03 -6.95
C SER A 23 -9.81 1.45 -7.29
N ILE A 24 -10.25 2.19 -6.26
CA ILE A 24 -10.42 3.65 -6.35
C ILE A 24 -9.28 4.30 -5.56
N MET A 25 -8.43 5.04 -6.26
CA MET A 25 -7.31 5.75 -5.64
C MET A 25 -7.74 7.11 -5.10
N VAL A 26 -7.30 7.44 -3.88
CA VAL A 26 -7.69 8.65 -3.16
C VAL A 26 -6.45 9.44 -2.80
N ASP A 27 -6.51 10.74 -3.06
CA ASP A 27 -5.48 11.72 -2.74
C ASP A 27 -4.09 11.41 -3.34
N HIS A 28 -3.98 10.51 -4.35
CA HIS A 28 -2.79 9.91 -5.01
C HIS A 28 -1.60 10.85 -5.24
N SER A 29 -1.03 11.33 -4.15
CA SER A 29 0.00 12.34 -4.06
C SER A 29 0.91 11.88 -2.95
N SER A 30 2.16 12.30 -3.01
CA SER A 30 3.12 12.01 -1.94
C SER A 30 2.70 12.62 -0.59
N ARG A 31 1.63 13.43 -0.51
CA ARG A 31 1.14 14.04 0.73
C ARG A 31 0.17 13.15 1.48
N ARG A 32 -0.63 12.36 0.77
CA ARG A 32 -1.66 11.48 1.34
C ARG A 32 -2.01 10.43 0.30
N GLY A 33 -1.54 9.19 0.47
CA GLY A 33 -1.91 8.09 -0.41
C GLY A 33 -2.96 7.21 0.28
N GLY A 34 -4.08 6.96 -0.40
CA GLY A 34 -5.10 6.02 0.05
C GLY A 34 -5.71 5.27 -1.12
N ALA A 35 -6.25 4.09 -0.85
CA ALA A 35 -6.96 3.30 -1.83
C ALA A 35 -8.21 2.70 -1.18
N PHE A 36 -9.33 2.76 -1.88
CA PHE A 36 -10.41 1.78 -1.71
C PHE A 36 -10.05 0.61 -2.60
N GLY A 37 -9.14 -0.22 -2.08
CA GLY A 37 -8.40 -1.23 -2.85
C GLY A 37 -9.28 -2.35 -3.40
N ARG A 38 -10.04 -3.00 -2.51
CA ARG A 38 -10.62 -4.33 -2.80
C ARG A 38 -12.10 -4.26 -3.17
N GLY A 39 -12.58 -5.31 -3.81
CA GLY A 39 -14.01 -5.49 -4.15
C GLY A 39 -14.42 -4.96 -5.52
N GLY A 40 -13.48 -4.50 -6.34
CA GLY A 40 -13.74 -4.11 -7.73
C GLY A 40 -14.54 -2.81 -7.87
N PHE A 41 -14.57 -1.95 -6.84
CA PHE A 41 -15.28 -0.68 -6.90
C PHE A 41 -14.75 0.26 -8.00
N GLY A 42 -13.47 0.14 -8.37
CA GLY A 42 -12.91 0.86 -9.51
C GLY A 42 -13.59 0.48 -10.83
N ALA A 43 -13.94 -0.79 -11.04
CA ALA A 43 -14.68 -1.24 -12.23
C ALA A 43 -16.13 -0.78 -12.22
N ILE A 44 -16.78 -0.72 -11.05
CA ILE A 44 -18.13 -0.15 -10.92
C ILE A 44 -18.10 1.33 -11.32
N MET A 45 -17.10 2.07 -10.84
CA MET A 45 -16.90 3.46 -11.23
C MET A 45 -16.65 3.62 -12.74
N GLY A 46 -15.78 2.79 -13.32
CA GLY A 46 -15.51 2.76 -14.76
C GLY A 46 -16.73 2.40 -15.62
N SER A 47 -17.56 1.44 -15.20
CA SER A 47 -18.80 1.05 -15.89
C SER A 47 -19.84 2.18 -16.01
N LYS A 48 -19.69 3.22 -15.18
CA LYS A 48 -20.53 4.42 -15.17
C LYS A 48 -19.88 5.59 -15.93
N ASN A 49 -18.77 5.34 -16.64
CA ASN A 49 -17.96 6.36 -17.30
C ASN A 49 -17.54 7.50 -16.34
N LEU A 50 -17.34 7.18 -15.06
CA LEU A 50 -16.95 8.14 -14.04
C LEU A 50 -15.44 8.08 -13.82
N LYS A 51 -14.69 9.11 -14.25
CA LYS A 51 -13.23 9.13 -14.14
C LYS A 51 -12.72 9.48 -12.72
N GLY A 52 -13.45 10.34 -12.02
CA GLY A 52 -13.00 10.92 -10.76
C GLY A 52 -14.10 11.74 -10.09
N ILE A 53 -13.95 11.98 -8.80
CA ILE A 53 -14.79 12.90 -8.03
C ILE A 53 -13.87 13.91 -7.37
N ALA A 54 -14.02 15.19 -7.71
CA ALA A 54 -13.28 16.29 -7.08
C ALA A 54 -14.19 16.99 -6.06
N VAL A 55 -13.68 17.17 -4.83
CA VAL A 55 -14.44 17.78 -3.73
C VAL A 55 -13.64 18.92 -3.11
N LEU A 56 -14.27 20.09 -2.97
CA LEU A 56 -13.75 21.23 -2.22
C LEU A 56 -14.78 21.66 -1.17
N GLY A 57 -14.41 21.62 0.11
CA GLY A 57 -15.25 22.05 1.23
C GLY A 57 -14.60 23.18 2.01
N THR A 58 -15.34 24.27 2.22
CA THR A 58 -14.90 25.45 3.01
C THR A 58 -15.76 25.70 4.25
N LYS A 59 -16.86 24.96 4.40
CA LYS A 59 -17.76 25.06 5.55
C LYS A 59 -17.22 24.27 6.74
N GLY A 60 -17.50 24.76 7.94
CA GLY A 60 -17.26 24.02 9.18
C GLY A 60 -18.26 22.87 9.36
N VAL A 61 -17.93 21.94 10.25
CA VAL A 61 -18.86 20.90 10.73
C VAL A 61 -19.46 21.36 12.04
N GLU A 62 -20.79 21.35 12.13
CA GLU A 62 -21.49 21.67 13.37
C GLU A 62 -21.32 20.54 14.37
N LEU A 63 -20.91 20.88 15.61
CA LEU A 63 -20.66 19.92 16.67
C LEU A 63 -21.69 20.13 17.78
N ALA A 64 -22.34 19.05 18.20
CA ALA A 64 -23.31 19.09 19.31
C ALA A 64 -22.67 19.55 20.64
N ASN A 65 -21.40 19.20 20.89
CA ASN A 65 -20.64 19.62 22.07
C ASN A 65 -19.15 19.84 21.73
N PRO A 66 -18.76 21.04 21.26
CA PRO A 66 -17.37 21.34 20.88
C PRO A 66 -16.35 21.18 22.02
N ASP A 67 -16.70 21.64 23.23
CA ASP A 67 -15.79 21.63 24.39
C ASP A 67 -15.60 20.21 24.95
N GLY A 68 -16.66 19.40 24.91
CA GLY A 68 -16.61 17.98 25.24
C GLY A 68 -15.66 17.23 24.30
N LEU A 69 -15.80 17.42 22.98
CA LEU A 69 -14.90 16.80 22.00
C LEU A 69 -13.45 17.24 22.21
N ARG A 70 -13.21 18.54 22.44
CA ARG A 70 -11.85 19.06 22.69
C ARG A 70 -11.22 18.43 23.92
N SER A 71 -11.97 18.30 25.02
CA SER A 71 -11.50 17.70 26.26
C SER A 71 -11.17 16.21 26.06
N TYR A 72 -12.08 15.47 25.40
CA TYR A 72 -11.88 14.07 25.05
C TYR A 72 -10.60 13.86 24.23
N LEU A 73 -10.40 14.64 23.16
CA LEU A 73 -9.21 14.54 22.32
C LEU A 73 -7.94 14.86 23.09
N LYS A 74 -7.95 15.87 23.97
CA LYS A 74 -6.79 16.25 24.77
C LYS A 74 -6.36 15.14 25.72
N GLU A 75 -7.32 14.43 26.31
CA GLU A 75 -7.08 13.31 27.22
C GLU A 75 -6.54 12.08 26.47
N HIS A 76 -7.11 11.73 25.32
CA HIS A 76 -6.86 10.43 24.68
C HIS A 76 -5.80 10.44 23.57
N ILE A 77 -5.47 11.60 22.98
CA ILE A 77 -4.47 11.66 21.88
C ILE A 77 -3.09 11.19 22.35
N LYS A 78 -2.74 11.46 23.61
CA LYS A 78 -1.46 11.03 24.17
C LYS A 78 -1.39 9.51 24.21
N ASP A 79 -2.39 8.86 24.80
CA ASP A 79 -2.47 7.41 24.92
C ASP A 79 -2.49 6.73 23.55
N LEU A 80 -3.22 7.31 22.59
CA LEU A 80 -3.23 6.83 21.20
C LEU A 80 -1.81 6.86 20.60
N ARG A 81 -1.08 7.97 20.75
CA ARG A 81 0.30 8.08 20.23
C ARG A 81 1.25 7.09 20.89
N GLU A 82 1.12 6.88 22.19
CA GLU A 82 1.97 5.95 22.94
C GLU A 82 1.70 4.50 22.55
N THR A 83 0.42 4.09 22.52
CA THR A 83 0.02 2.71 22.15
C THR A 83 0.26 2.39 20.68
N THR A 84 0.28 3.39 19.81
CA THR A 84 0.56 3.23 18.37
C THR A 84 1.98 3.62 17.98
N GLY A 85 2.91 3.77 18.92
CA GLY A 85 4.29 4.22 18.65
C GLY A 85 5.01 3.41 17.55
N ASN A 86 4.80 2.09 17.50
CA ASN A 86 5.34 1.25 16.43
C ASN A 86 4.68 1.48 15.07
N HIS A 87 3.38 1.80 15.02
CA HIS A 87 2.74 2.21 13.76
C HIS A 87 3.33 3.52 13.26
N THR A 88 3.57 4.48 14.15
CA THR A 88 4.28 5.72 13.79
C THR A 88 5.66 5.42 13.23
N LYS A 89 6.45 4.58 13.92
CA LYS A 89 7.85 4.28 13.56
C LYS A 89 7.97 3.42 12.29
N TYR A 90 7.17 2.38 12.15
CA TYR A 90 7.37 1.34 11.13
C TYR A 90 6.16 1.15 10.21
N GLY A 91 5.02 1.76 10.52
CA GLY A 91 3.79 1.55 9.77
C GLY A 91 3.27 0.13 9.98
N THR A 92 2.48 -0.35 9.02
CA THR A 92 2.01 -1.75 9.01
C THR A 92 3.17 -2.73 8.73
N LEU A 93 4.25 -2.28 8.09
CA LEU A 93 5.43 -3.10 7.77
C LEU A 93 6.11 -3.71 9.01
N GLN A 94 5.79 -3.24 10.21
CA GLN A 94 6.20 -3.86 11.48
C GLN A 94 5.79 -5.35 11.57
N TYR A 95 4.76 -5.79 10.83
CA TYR A 95 4.26 -7.16 10.89
C TYR A 95 5.08 -8.15 10.05
N THR A 96 5.96 -7.68 9.15
CA THR A 96 6.75 -8.55 8.26
C THR A 96 7.58 -9.57 9.02
N GLY A 97 8.41 -9.11 9.97
CA GLY A 97 9.27 -9.98 10.78
C GLY A 97 8.48 -10.94 11.67
N PRO A 98 7.58 -10.44 12.55
CA PRO A 98 6.81 -11.29 13.45
C PRO A 98 5.95 -12.35 12.74
N LEU A 99 5.28 -12.00 11.64
CA LEU A 99 4.46 -12.97 10.90
C LEU A 99 5.33 -13.97 10.15
N TYR A 100 6.49 -13.54 9.67
CA TYR A 100 7.46 -14.46 9.10
C TYR A 100 7.93 -15.43 10.18
N GLU A 101 8.43 -14.96 11.32
CA GLU A 101 8.88 -15.79 12.45
C GLU A 101 7.80 -16.74 12.98
N LEU A 102 6.53 -16.37 12.93
CA LEU A 102 5.41 -17.26 13.28
C LEU A 102 5.15 -18.37 12.24
N GLY A 103 5.73 -18.28 11.05
CA GLY A 103 5.43 -19.17 9.93
C GLY A 103 4.08 -18.85 9.28
N ALA A 104 3.60 -17.61 9.43
CA ALA A 104 2.32 -17.13 8.91
C ALA A 104 2.48 -16.11 7.78
N TYR A 105 3.69 -15.94 7.25
CA TYR A 105 3.98 -15.01 6.17
C TYR A 105 3.93 -15.72 4.81
N PRO A 106 3.21 -15.20 3.81
CA PRO A 106 3.02 -15.92 2.55
C PRO A 106 4.21 -15.82 1.61
N LEU A 107 4.65 -16.95 1.08
CA LEU A 107 5.70 -17.02 0.07
C LEU A 107 5.22 -17.88 -1.11
N MET A 108 5.60 -17.48 -2.33
CA MET A 108 5.43 -18.28 -3.56
C MET A 108 4.03 -18.89 -3.69
N ASN A 109 3.01 -18.04 -3.81
CA ASN A 109 1.60 -18.44 -3.83
C ASN A 109 1.11 -19.25 -2.61
N PHE A 110 1.60 -18.93 -1.40
CA PHE A 110 1.31 -19.68 -0.15
C PHE A 110 1.77 -21.14 -0.14
N THR A 111 2.58 -21.56 -1.10
CA THR A 111 3.17 -22.91 -1.09
C THR A 111 4.24 -23.07 0.00
N ARG A 112 4.77 -21.95 0.50
CA ARG A 112 5.81 -21.91 1.55
C ARG A 112 5.55 -20.80 2.56
N THR A 113 6.14 -20.97 3.74
CA THR A 113 6.19 -19.97 4.81
C THR A 113 7.61 -19.70 5.32
N ARG A 114 8.60 -20.39 4.73
CA ARG A 114 10.05 -20.23 4.96
C ARG A 114 10.82 -20.25 3.64
N VAL A 115 11.99 -19.62 3.65
CA VAL A 115 13.03 -19.74 2.62
C VAL A 115 14.28 -20.39 3.21
N ASP A 116 15.10 -21.02 2.37
CA ASP A 116 16.34 -21.66 2.82
C ASP A 116 17.39 -20.61 3.26
N ASP A 117 17.46 -19.48 2.56
CA ASP A 117 18.29 -18.33 2.93
C ASP A 117 17.46 -17.26 3.65
N GLU A 118 17.49 -17.32 4.98
CA GLU A 118 16.81 -16.38 5.88
C GLU A 118 17.27 -14.92 5.70
N SER A 119 18.42 -14.67 5.06
CA SER A 119 18.88 -13.31 4.77
C SER A 119 17.97 -12.56 3.79
N LEU A 120 17.29 -13.29 2.90
CA LEU A 120 16.34 -12.71 1.94
C LEU A 120 15.21 -11.97 2.66
N MET A 121 14.66 -12.57 3.72
CA MET A 121 13.56 -11.96 4.47
C MET A 121 14.02 -10.84 5.40
N ARG A 122 15.20 -10.95 6.02
CA ARG A 122 15.74 -9.90 6.89
C ARG A 122 15.87 -8.55 6.18
N ASN A 123 16.17 -8.56 4.87
CA ASN A 123 16.27 -7.33 4.06
C ASN A 123 14.92 -6.65 3.80
N LEU A 124 13.80 -7.34 4.07
CA LEU A 124 12.45 -6.80 3.92
C LEU A 124 11.83 -6.34 5.26
N TYR A 125 12.55 -6.51 6.37
CA TYR A 125 12.05 -6.11 7.70
C TYR A 125 11.92 -4.59 7.82
N ALA A 126 11.13 -4.15 8.79
CA ALA A 126 10.80 -2.74 8.97
C ALA A 126 12.01 -1.86 9.27
N GLU A 127 13.04 -2.42 9.91
CA GLU A 127 14.33 -1.78 10.16
C GLU A 127 15.02 -1.41 8.85
N ALA A 128 15.14 -2.35 7.92
CA ALA A 128 15.77 -2.14 6.61
C ALA A 128 14.99 -1.12 5.76
N MET A 129 13.65 -1.21 5.80
CA MET A 129 12.77 -0.19 5.21
C MET A 129 13.11 1.21 5.75
N ARG A 130 13.17 1.35 7.08
CA ARG A 130 13.34 2.65 7.72
C ARG A 130 14.74 3.23 7.52
N SER A 131 15.78 2.40 7.50
CA SER A 131 17.17 2.86 7.33
C SER A 131 17.54 3.19 5.90
N HIS A 132 16.95 2.53 4.90
CA HIS A 132 17.40 2.61 3.51
C HIS A 132 16.37 3.16 2.53
N TYR A 133 15.09 2.83 2.71
CA TYR A 133 14.07 3.10 1.69
C TYR A 133 13.09 4.22 2.06
N LEU A 134 12.96 4.55 3.34
CA LEU A 134 12.04 5.60 3.81
C LEU A 134 12.44 6.97 3.23
N ALA A 135 11.55 7.54 2.43
CA ALA A 135 11.67 8.93 1.98
C ALA A 135 11.00 9.88 2.96
N LYS A 136 9.82 9.51 3.49
CA LYS A 136 9.12 10.26 4.54
C LYS A 136 7.98 9.48 5.18
N ASP A 137 7.66 9.85 6.41
CA ASP A 137 6.42 9.47 7.09
C ASP A 137 5.24 10.30 6.57
N VAL A 138 4.07 9.67 6.43
CA VAL A 138 2.84 10.29 5.89
C VAL A 138 1.66 10.03 6.81
N ALA A 139 0.86 11.07 7.04
CA ALA A 139 -0.36 10.98 7.84
C ALA A 139 -1.62 11.21 7.01
N CYS A 140 -2.69 10.49 7.36
CA CYS A 140 -4.04 10.85 6.96
C CYS A 140 -4.44 12.20 7.58
N ALA A 141 -5.48 12.84 7.01
CA ALA A 141 -5.98 14.11 7.53
C ALA A 141 -6.29 14.03 9.04
N ASN A 142 -5.71 14.95 9.81
CA ASN A 142 -5.83 15.06 11.27
C ASN A 142 -5.42 13.81 12.08
N CYS A 143 -4.78 12.82 11.47
CA CYS A 143 -4.39 11.60 12.15
C CYS A 143 -3.11 11.82 12.99
N PRO A 144 -3.13 11.54 14.31
CA PRO A 144 -1.95 11.72 15.16
C PRO A 144 -0.95 10.56 15.09
N VAL A 145 -1.27 9.47 14.36
CA VAL A 145 -0.47 8.23 14.29
C VAL A 145 0.57 8.28 13.15
N ALA A 146 0.22 8.84 11.99
CA ALA A 146 1.13 8.92 10.83
C ALA A 146 1.75 7.55 10.42
N CYS A 147 0.91 6.52 10.30
CA CYS A 147 1.40 5.17 10.00
C CYS A 147 2.03 5.03 8.60
N GLY A 148 1.62 5.86 7.63
CA GLY A 148 2.04 5.73 6.24
C GLY A 148 3.54 5.89 6.04
N LYS A 149 4.13 5.01 5.22
CA LYS A 149 5.56 5.02 4.87
C LYS A 149 5.70 5.24 3.37
N PHE A 150 6.12 6.43 2.99
CA PHE A 150 6.40 6.74 1.59
C PHE A 150 7.85 6.39 1.30
N LEU A 151 8.04 5.40 0.44
CA LEU A 151 9.34 4.79 0.15
C LEU A 151 9.85 5.22 -1.21
N GLU A 152 11.15 5.08 -1.41
CA GLU A 152 11.83 5.33 -2.67
C GLU A 152 12.84 4.22 -2.94
N ALA A 153 12.75 3.63 -4.13
CA ALA A 153 13.77 2.73 -4.65
C ALA A 153 15.06 3.52 -4.89
N LYS A 154 16.16 3.07 -4.28
CA LYS A 154 17.43 3.81 -4.24
C LYS A 154 18.41 3.34 -5.31
N GLU A 155 18.28 2.10 -5.76
CA GLU A 155 19.29 1.41 -6.55
C GLU A 155 18.67 0.58 -7.70
N GLY A 156 19.55 0.08 -8.58
CA GLY A 156 19.16 -0.82 -9.66
C GLY A 156 18.31 -0.15 -10.76
N PRO A 157 17.67 -0.96 -11.63
CA PRO A 157 16.87 -0.46 -12.75
C PRO A 157 15.60 0.28 -12.30
N TRP A 158 15.22 0.13 -11.04
CA TRP A 158 14.01 0.70 -10.45
C TRP A 158 14.26 2.01 -9.70
N ARG A 159 15.50 2.50 -9.68
CA ARG A 159 15.89 3.70 -8.96
C ARG A 159 14.99 4.88 -9.32
N GLY A 160 14.45 5.52 -8.28
CA GLY A 160 13.56 6.68 -8.41
C GLY A 160 12.08 6.33 -8.37
N ALA A 161 11.71 5.05 -8.40
CA ALA A 161 10.34 4.63 -8.12
C ALA A 161 9.94 4.96 -6.68
N LYS A 162 8.69 5.38 -6.47
CA LYS A 162 8.17 5.90 -5.20
C LYS A 162 6.70 5.55 -5.03
N CYS A 163 6.36 5.01 -3.87
CA CYS A 163 4.97 4.73 -3.50
C CYS A 163 4.85 4.66 -1.97
N LYS A 164 3.61 4.65 -1.46
CA LYS A 164 3.36 4.42 -0.05
C LYS A 164 3.17 2.93 0.19
N VAL A 165 4.17 2.25 0.74
CA VAL A 165 4.11 0.79 0.95
C VAL A 165 3.48 0.45 2.28
N GLU A 166 2.53 -0.49 2.25
CA GLU A 166 1.93 -1.13 3.42
C GLU A 166 2.37 -2.61 3.49
N TYR A 167 2.20 -3.25 4.64
CA TYR A 167 2.51 -4.67 4.85
C TYR A 167 1.92 -5.55 3.74
N GLU A 168 0.64 -5.36 3.44
CA GLU A 168 -0.08 -6.19 2.47
C GLU A 168 0.55 -6.11 1.08
N THR A 169 0.91 -4.91 0.65
CA THR A 169 1.52 -4.67 -0.67
C THR A 169 2.96 -5.16 -0.73
N LEU A 170 3.70 -5.11 0.39
CA LEU A 170 5.06 -5.66 0.46
C LEU A 170 5.03 -7.17 0.24
N TRP A 171 4.19 -7.89 0.99
CA TRP A 171 4.19 -9.35 0.92
C TRP A 171 3.59 -9.86 -0.40
N SER A 172 2.50 -9.24 -0.87
CA SER A 172 1.78 -9.69 -2.06
C SER A 172 2.53 -9.43 -3.36
N LEU A 173 3.20 -8.29 -3.50
CA LEU A 173 3.98 -7.95 -4.71
C LEU A 173 5.44 -8.39 -4.65
N GLY A 174 5.86 -8.90 -3.48
CA GLY A 174 7.22 -9.33 -3.22
C GLY A 174 7.30 -10.84 -2.98
N PRO A 175 7.51 -11.30 -1.74
CA PRO A 175 7.76 -12.71 -1.46
C PRO A 175 6.66 -13.69 -1.91
N HIS A 176 5.40 -13.26 -1.99
CA HIS A 176 4.34 -14.08 -2.58
C HIS A 176 4.60 -14.43 -4.06
N CYS A 177 5.29 -13.54 -4.78
CA CYS A 177 5.75 -13.74 -6.15
C CYS A 177 7.21 -14.23 -6.21
N GLY A 178 7.81 -14.65 -5.09
CA GLY A 178 9.22 -15.04 -5.02
C GLY A 178 10.21 -13.89 -5.19
N VAL A 179 9.78 -12.63 -5.05
CA VAL A 179 10.62 -11.44 -5.17
C VAL A 179 11.02 -10.92 -3.80
N PHE A 180 12.32 -10.82 -3.54
CA PHE A 180 12.87 -10.37 -2.26
C PHE A 180 13.67 -9.05 -2.35
N ASP A 181 13.56 -8.35 -3.48
CA ASP A 181 14.18 -7.03 -3.69
C ASP A 181 13.19 -5.90 -3.39
N TYR A 182 13.48 -5.12 -2.36
CA TYR A 182 12.67 -3.97 -1.95
C TYR A 182 12.52 -2.93 -3.08
N ASN A 183 13.55 -2.69 -3.89
CA ASN A 183 13.48 -1.71 -4.99
C ASN A 183 12.46 -2.14 -6.05
N ALA A 184 12.47 -3.42 -6.41
CA ALA A 184 11.50 -3.99 -7.34
C ALA A 184 10.07 -3.93 -6.77
N ILE A 185 9.89 -4.22 -5.48
CA ILE A 185 8.57 -4.19 -4.83
C ILE A 185 8.01 -2.76 -4.80
N ILE A 186 8.84 -1.75 -4.51
CA ILE A 186 8.42 -0.33 -4.56
C ILE A 186 7.95 0.05 -5.97
N ALA A 187 8.69 -0.36 -7.01
CA ALA A 187 8.32 -0.09 -8.39
C ALA A 187 7.03 -0.82 -8.81
N ALA A 188 6.88 -2.10 -8.45
CA ALA A 188 5.66 -2.86 -8.70
C ALA A 188 4.46 -2.20 -8.03
N HIS A 189 4.60 -1.75 -6.80
CA HIS A 189 3.53 -1.06 -6.09
C HIS A 189 3.22 0.31 -6.69
N GLN A 190 4.23 1.09 -7.13
CA GLN A 190 3.96 2.33 -7.86
C GLN A 190 3.09 2.07 -9.10
N LEU A 191 3.36 1.01 -9.86
CA LEU A 191 2.55 0.66 -11.03
C LEU A 191 1.13 0.23 -10.65
N VAL A 192 0.97 -0.55 -9.57
CA VAL A 192 -0.35 -0.92 -9.03
C VAL A 192 -1.17 0.32 -8.69
N ASP A 193 -0.56 1.26 -7.99
CA ASP A 193 -1.16 2.53 -7.59
C ASP A 193 -1.52 3.38 -8.82
N GLU A 194 -0.59 3.53 -9.77
CA GLU A 194 -0.77 4.29 -11.01
C GLU A 194 -1.83 3.68 -11.92
N TYR A 195 -1.95 2.35 -12.03
CA TYR A 195 -2.98 1.73 -12.85
C TYR A 195 -4.35 1.65 -12.14
N GLY A 196 -4.38 1.82 -10.82
CA GLY A 196 -5.58 1.71 -10.00
C GLY A 196 -5.99 0.26 -9.77
N PHE A 197 -5.05 -0.60 -9.40
CA PHE A 197 -5.31 -1.99 -9.00
C PHE A 197 -5.35 -2.15 -7.48
N ASP A 198 -6.03 -3.20 -7.01
CA ASP A 198 -5.84 -3.77 -5.68
C ASP A 198 -4.47 -4.45 -5.60
N GLY A 199 -3.54 -3.92 -4.80
CA GLY A 199 -2.20 -4.51 -4.66
C GLY A 199 -2.19 -5.95 -4.18
N ILE A 200 -3.14 -6.34 -3.30
CA ILE A 200 -3.24 -7.71 -2.82
C ILE A 200 -3.65 -8.64 -3.95
N SER A 201 -4.77 -8.32 -4.61
CA SER A 201 -5.29 -9.17 -5.69
C SER A 201 -4.37 -9.18 -6.90
N ALA A 202 -3.66 -8.07 -7.18
CA ALA A 202 -2.63 -8.02 -8.22
C ALA A 202 -1.49 -9.01 -7.91
N GLY A 203 -0.94 -8.95 -6.69
CA GLY A 203 0.08 -9.90 -6.24
C GLY A 203 -0.37 -11.35 -6.32
N TYR A 204 -1.57 -11.66 -5.82
CA TYR A 204 -2.15 -13.01 -5.93
C TYR A 204 -2.36 -13.48 -7.37
N THR A 205 -2.80 -12.59 -8.26
CA THR A 205 -3.01 -12.96 -9.67
C THR A 205 -1.68 -13.33 -10.31
N VAL A 206 -0.62 -12.57 -10.02
CA VAL A 206 0.74 -12.85 -10.50
C VAL A 206 1.29 -14.14 -9.88
N GLY A 207 1.24 -14.29 -8.55
CA GLY A 207 1.73 -15.49 -7.88
C GLY A 207 1.01 -16.76 -8.33
N PHE A 208 -0.29 -16.69 -8.54
CA PHE A 208 -1.06 -17.80 -9.11
C PHE A 208 -0.62 -18.14 -10.53
N ALA A 209 -0.46 -17.14 -11.40
CA ALA A 209 0.03 -17.37 -12.76
C ALA A 209 1.44 -18.00 -12.77
N MET A 210 2.33 -17.56 -11.87
CA MET A 210 3.65 -18.16 -11.70
C MET A 210 3.56 -19.65 -11.32
N GLU A 211 2.72 -20.02 -10.35
CA GLU A 211 2.52 -21.42 -9.98
C GLU A 211 1.94 -22.25 -11.14
N LEU A 212 0.97 -21.71 -11.89
CA LEU A 212 0.40 -22.39 -13.06
C LEU A 212 1.48 -22.67 -14.11
N TYR A 213 2.41 -21.73 -14.32
CA TYR A 213 3.51 -21.89 -15.27
C TYR A 213 4.51 -22.95 -14.77
N GLU A 214 4.92 -22.89 -13.49
CA GLU A 214 5.81 -23.89 -12.88
C GLU A 214 5.25 -25.31 -12.95
N ARG A 215 3.91 -25.44 -12.90
CA ARG A 215 3.21 -26.72 -13.00
C ARG A 215 2.92 -27.16 -14.44
N GLY A 216 3.32 -26.36 -15.44
CA GLY A 216 3.10 -26.65 -16.86
C GLY A 216 1.63 -26.58 -17.29
N ILE A 217 0.78 -25.86 -16.55
CA ILE A 217 -0.64 -25.66 -16.88
C ILE A 217 -0.79 -24.52 -17.88
N ILE A 218 0.07 -23.50 -17.79
CA ILE A 218 0.25 -22.45 -18.80
C ILE A 218 1.69 -22.46 -19.30
N ASP A 219 1.93 -21.86 -20.45
CA ASP A 219 3.23 -21.82 -21.11
C ASP A 219 3.55 -20.41 -21.64
N LYS A 220 4.66 -20.31 -22.38
CA LYS A 220 5.14 -19.04 -22.95
C LYS A 220 4.28 -18.53 -24.10
N GLU A 221 3.45 -19.35 -24.71
CA GLU A 221 2.49 -18.87 -25.71
C GLU A 221 1.28 -18.19 -25.03
N PHE A 222 0.96 -18.62 -23.81
CA PHE A 222 -0.08 -18.02 -22.99
C PHE A 222 0.34 -16.70 -22.31
N THR A 223 1.62 -16.57 -21.92
CA THR A 223 2.15 -15.40 -21.18
C THR A 223 2.78 -14.34 -22.08
#